data_AF-A0A674JJE7-F1
#
_entry.id   AF-A0A674JJE7-F1
#
_cell.length_a   1.000
_cell.length_b   1.000
_cell.length_c   1.000
_cell.angle_alpha   90.00
_cell.angle_beta   90.00
_cell.angle_gamma   90.00
#
_symmetry.space_group_name_H-M   'P 1'
#
loop_
_entity.id
_entity.type
_entity.pdbx_description
1 polymer ?
#
loop_
_entity_poly.entity_id
_entity_poly.type
_entity_poly.pdbx_seq_one_letter_code
_entity_poly.pdbx_strand_id
1 'polypeptide(L)'
;MLTPNSNVENLPPHVIRLVYKEVSTLTSDPPEGIKVFPNEEDITDVQVTIEGPGLLPHQDLPPQRGRQRRDLRQRPQERLEGRAGH
;
A
#
# COMPACT_ATOMS: atom_id res chain seq x y z
N MET A 1 29.07 -7.49 26.49
CA MET A 1 27.66 -7.92 26.60
C MET A 1 26.82 -6.69 26.31
N LEU A 2 25.98 -6.71 25.26
CA LEU A 2 25.04 -5.63 24.98
C LEU A 2 23.82 -5.88 25.86
N THR A 3 23.47 -4.92 26.73
CA THR A 3 22.23 -4.97 27.49
C THR A 3 21.07 -4.78 26.50
N PRO A 4 20.08 -5.69 26.45
CA PRO A 4 18.87 -5.44 25.67
C PRO A 4 18.19 -4.23 26.30
N ASN A 5 18.19 -3.12 25.58
CA ASN A 5 17.53 -1.89 26.00
C ASN A 5 16.02 -2.19 25.94
N SER A 6 15.31 -2.13 27.07
CA SER A 6 13.86 -2.27 26.99
C SER A 6 13.32 -0.99 26.34
N ASN A 7 12.75 -1.13 25.15
CA ASN A 7 12.36 0.01 24.31
C ASN A 7 11.27 0.89 24.97
N VAL A 8 10.60 0.34 25.99
CA VAL A 8 9.56 1.00 26.78
C VAL A 8 10.07 1.86 27.94
N GLU A 9 11.34 1.72 28.38
CA GLU A 9 11.86 2.38 29.60
C GLU A 9 11.88 3.91 29.52
N ASN A 10 11.88 4.47 28.30
CA ASN A 10 11.90 5.91 28.05
C ASN A 10 10.54 6.48 27.62
N LEU A 11 9.48 5.66 27.55
CA LEU A 11 8.17 6.09 27.09
C LEU A 11 7.29 6.53 28.27
N PRO A 12 6.60 7.68 28.18
CA PRO A 12 5.62 8.08 29.19
C PRO A 12 4.54 7.00 29.35
N PRO A 13 4.04 6.73 30.58
CA PRO A 13 3.06 5.66 30.82
C PRO A 13 1.78 5.77 29.97
N HIS A 14 1.37 6.98 29.62
CA HIS A 14 0.21 7.20 28.77
C HIS A 14 0.46 6.74 27.33
N VAL A 15 1.69 6.89 26.82
CA VAL A 15 2.07 6.43 25.47
C VAL A 15 2.02 4.91 25.41
N ILE A 16 2.59 4.23 26.40
CA ILE A 16 2.56 2.76 26.50
C ILE A 16 1.11 2.26 26.48
N ARG A 17 0.22 2.88 27.26
CA ARG A 17 -1.22 2.55 27.26
C ARG A 17 -1.89 2.75 25.91
N LEU A 18 -1.53 3.80 25.17
CA LEU A 18 -2.07 4.05 23.83
C LEU A 18 -1.63 2.96 22.85
N VAL A 19 -0.35 2.61 22.86
CA VAL A 19 0.19 1.52 22.02
C VAL A 19 -0.53 0.21 22.32
N TYR A 20 -0.68 -0.17 23.60
CA TYR A 20 -1.44 -1.37 23.98
C TYR A 20 -2.88 -1.34 23.44
N LYS A 21 -3.55 -0.20 23.51
CA LYS A 21 -4.94 -0.07 23.03
C LYS A 21 -5.01 -0.24 21.52
N GLU A 22 -4.12 0.37 20.76
CA GLU A 22 -4.13 0.27 19.29
C GLU A 22 -3.75 -1.13 18.84
N VAL A 23 -2.70 -1.72 19.39
CA VAL A 23 -2.29 -3.10 19.10
C VAL A 23 -3.41 -4.09 19.45
N SER A 24 -4.05 -3.94 20.61
CA SER A 24 -5.19 -4.76 20.99
C SER A 24 -6.36 -4.61 20.03
N THR A 25 -6.64 -3.38 19.57
CA THR A 25 -7.69 -3.12 18.57
C THR A 25 -7.35 -3.82 17.25
N LEU A 26 -6.12 -3.68 16.75
CA LEU A 26 -5.67 -4.34 15.52
C LEU A 26 -5.68 -5.86 15.59
N THR A 27 -5.47 -6.44 16.78
CA THR A 27 -5.57 -7.91 16.98
C THR A 27 -7.01 -8.39 17.11
N SER A 28 -7.90 -7.60 17.71
CA SER A 28 -9.31 -7.99 17.96
C SER A 28 -10.22 -7.73 16.75
N ASP A 29 -9.93 -6.67 16.00
CA ASP A 29 -10.64 -6.29 14.79
C ASP A 29 -9.62 -5.99 13.67
N PRO A 30 -8.99 -7.04 13.11
CA PRO A 30 -7.97 -6.87 12.09
C PRO A 30 -8.58 -6.40 10.75
N PRO A 31 -7.99 -5.39 10.09
CA PRO A 31 -8.38 -5.01 8.74
C PRO A 31 -8.20 -6.13 7.72
N GLU A 32 -8.89 -6.03 6.58
CA GLU A 32 -8.80 -7.04 5.51
C GLU A 32 -7.35 -7.24 5.05
N GLY A 33 -6.94 -8.51 5.01
CA GLY A 33 -5.58 -8.91 4.62
C GLY A 33 -4.50 -8.61 5.66
N ILE A 34 -4.83 -8.06 6.84
CA ILE A 34 -3.84 -7.77 7.89
C ILE A 34 -3.96 -8.81 9.01
N LYS A 35 -2.84 -9.41 9.41
CA LYS A 35 -2.72 -10.25 10.62
C LYS A 35 -1.60 -9.73 11.51
N VAL A 36 -1.93 -9.38 12.74
CA VAL A 36 -0.99 -8.78 13.71
C VAL A 36 -0.63 -9.79 14.79
N PHE A 37 0.67 -9.89 15.10
CA PHE A 37 1.27 -10.78 16.09
C PHE A 37 2.13 -9.93 17.05
N PRO A 38 1.53 -9.42 18.13
CA PRO A 38 2.29 -8.67 19.13
C PRO A 38 3.20 -9.60 19.93
N ASN A 39 4.37 -9.11 20.30
CA ASN A 39 5.24 -9.80 21.25
C ASN A 39 4.72 -9.62 22.68
N GLU A 40 4.65 -10.71 23.45
CA GLU A 40 4.14 -10.70 24.82
C GLU A 40 5.13 -10.08 25.82
N GLU A 41 6.43 -10.12 25.51
CA GLU A 41 7.50 -9.59 26.37
C GLU A 41 7.79 -8.10 26.10
N ASP A 42 7.61 -7.64 24.85
CA ASP A 42 7.79 -6.24 24.46
C ASP A 42 6.71 -5.78 23.48
N ILE A 43 5.75 -5.00 23.98
CA ILE A 43 4.62 -4.50 23.18
C ILE A 43 5.04 -3.58 22.01
N THR A 44 6.27 -3.06 22.02
CA THR A 44 6.79 -2.24 20.93
C THR A 44 7.34 -3.08 19.78
N ASP A 45 7.54 -4.38 20.00
CA ASP A 45 7.88 -5.36 18.98
C ASP A 45 6.61 -6.03 18.45
N VAL A 46 6.23 -5.72 17.21
CA VAL A 46 4.99 -6.21 16.59
C VAL A 46 5.29 -6.75 15.20
N GLN A 47 4.95 -8.03 14.98
CA GLN A 47 5.03 -8.65 13.67
C GLN A 47 3.69 -8.58 12.94
N VAL A 48 3.73 -8.33 11.64
CA VAL A 48 2.52 -8.19 10.82
C VAL A 48 2.67 -8.96 9.52
N THR A 49 1.64 -9.71 9.15
CA THR A 49 1.48 -10.28 7.81
C THR A 49 0.46 -9.48 7.04
N ILE A 50 0.80 -9.08 5.82
CA ILE A 50 -0.09 -8.35 4.91
C ILE A 50 -0.32 -9.23 3.68
N GLU A 51 -1.52 -9.77 3.58
CA GLU A 51 -2.04 -10.44 2.39
C GLU A 51 -2.50 -9.35 1.42
N GLY A 52 -1.95 -9.35 0.21
CA GLY A 52 -2.38 -8.42 -0.82
C GLY A 52 -3.84 -8.67 -1.20
N PRO A 53 -4.55 -7.65 -1.74
CA PRO A 53 -5.86 -7.89 -2.34
C PRO A 53 -5.66 -9.00 -3.36
N GLY A 54 -6.44 -10.08 -3.22
CA GLY A 54 -6.24 -11.33 -3.94
C GLY A 54 -5.88 -11.04 -5.40
N LEU A 55 -4.83 -11.69 -5.90
CA LEU A 55 -4.44 -11.57 -7.30
C LEU A 55 -5.72 -11.68 -8.13
N LEU A 56 -6.11 -10.60 -8.81
CA LEU A 56 -7.13 -10.71 -9.84
C LEU A 56 -6.67 -11.86 -10.72
N PRO A 57 -7.51 -12.88 -10.98
CA PRO A 57 -7.13 -13.94 -11.90
C PRO A 57 -6.57 -13.26 -13.15
N HIS A 58 -5.41 -13.70 -13.65
CA HIS A 58 -4.81 -13.06 -14.83
C HIS A 58 -5.79 -12.92 -16.01
N GLN A 59 -6.85 -13.73 -16.02
CA GLN A 59 -7.95 -13.69 -16.98
C GLN A 59 -8.85 -12.44 -16.89
N ASP A 60 -8.96 -11.77 -15.73
CA ASP A 60 -9.79 -10.57 -15.52
C ASP A 60 -9.01 -9.25 -15.74
N LEU A 61 -7.70 -9.33 -16.00
CA LEU A 61 -6.94 -8.13 -16.34
C LEU A 61 -7.30 -7.69 -17.78
N PRO A 62 -7.74 -6.44 -17.99
CA PRO A 62 -7.97 -5.95 -19.34
C PRO A 62 -6.68 -6.07 -20.15
N PRO A 63 -6.75 -6.40 -21.45
CA PRO A 63 -5.57 -6.50 -22.29
C PRO A 63 -4.80 -5.19 -22.21
N GLN A 64 -3.57 -5.27 -21.71
CA GLN A 64 -2.62 -4.16 -21.67
C GLN A 64 -2.37 -3.75 -23.13
N ARG A 65 -3.16 -2.80 -23.64
CA ARG A 65 -3.07 -2.33 -25.02
C ARG A 65 -1.73 -1.61 -25.13
N GLY A 66 -0.70 -2.35 -25.52
CA GLY A 66 0.61 -1.80 -25.81
C GLY A 66 0.40 -0.63 -26.76
N ARG A 67 0.79 0.58 -26.33
CA ARG A 67 0.80 1.74 -27.24
C ARG A 67 1.84 1.43 -28.30
N GLN A 68 1.40 0.85 -29.42
CA GLN A 68 2.23 0.63 -30.59
C GLN A 68 2.74 2.02 -31.00
N ARG A 69 4.05 2.25 -30.91
CA ARG A 69 4.68 3.52 -31.31
C ARG A 69 4.37 3.96 -32.75
N ARG A 70 3.71 3.11 -33.55
CA ARG A 70 3.28 3.39 -34.92
C ARG A 70 2.12 4.39 -35.00
N ASP A 71 1.26 4.48 -33.97
CA ASP A 71 0.15 5.44 -33.95
C ASP A 71 0.61 6.90 -33.77
N LEU A 72 1.79 7.12 -33.17
CA LEU A 72 2.30 8.49 -32.97
C LEU A 72 2.86 9.10 -34.27
N ARG A 73 3.29 8.27 -35.23
CA ARG A 73 3.79 8.73 -36.54
C ARG A 73 2.69 8.99 -37.57
N GLN A 74 1.43 8.67 -37.26
CA GLN A 74 0.30 8.87 -38.16
C GLN A 74 -0.74 9.85 -37.60
N ARG A 75 -0.35 10.82 -36.75
CA ARG A 75 -1.19 12.03 -36.66
C ARG A 75 -1.27 12.58 -38.08
N PRO A 76 -2.46 12.60 -38.72
CA PRO A 76 -2.61 13.35 -39.94
C PRO A 76 -2.25 14.78 -39.56
N GLN A 77 -1.31 15.40 -40.28
CA GLN A 77 -1.36 16.85 -40.36
C GLN A 77 -2.75 17.14 -40.87
N GLU A 78 -3.63 17.60 -39.98
CA GLU A 78 -4.94 18.10 -40.30
C GLU A 78 -4.69 19.16 -41.36
N ARG A 79 -4.94 18.76 -42.60
CA ARG A 79 -4.73 19.56 -43.79
C ARG A 79 -5.51 20.84 -43.53
N LEU A 80 -4.80 21.97 -43.44
CA LEU A 80 -5.37 23.30 -43.47
C LEU A 80 -6.09 23.47 -44.83
N GLU A 81 -7.23 22.83 -44.97
CA GLU A 81 -8.24 23.09 -46.00
C GLU A 81 -9.47 23.64 -45.29
N GLY A 82 -9.26 24.83 -44.74
CA GLY A 82 -10.31 25.69 -44.24
C GLY A 82 -10.30 26.98 -45.03
N ARG A 83 -10.83 26.92 -46.26
CA ARG A 83 -11.77 27.94 -46.76
C ARG A 83 -11.24 29.38 -46.83
N ALA A 84 -10.63 29.73 -47.98
CA ALA A 84 -10.78 31.07 -48.54
C ALA A 84 -11.63 30.93 -49.80
N GLY A 85 -12.96 30.97 -49.61
CA GLY A 85 -13.87 31.40 -50.65
C GLY A 85 -14.32 32.80 -50.28
N HIS A 86 -13.96 33.81 -51.07
CA HIS A 86 -14.86 34.64 -51.87
C HIS A 86 -14.08 35.78 -52.55
#